data_AF-A0A926L340-F1
#
_entry.id   AF-A0A926L340-F1
#
_cell.length_a   1.000
_cell.length_b   1.000
_cell.length_c   1.000
_cell.angle_alpha   90.00
_cell.angle_beta   90.00
_cell.angle_gamma   90.00
#
_symmetry.space_group_name_H-M   'P 1'
#
loop_
_entity.id
_entity.type
_entity.pdbx_description
1 polymer ?
#
loop_
_entity_poly.entity_id
_entity_poly.type
_entity_poly.pdbx_seq_one_letter_code
_entity_poly.pdbx_strand_id
1 'polypeptide(L)'
;MTPPPARRRRTAANGTAPAHNLPRLGTVRRAQAISTYGVGSLVAVDHESFVVSGLDEADRSWRRDESPVVHERRLARLLDVDFFRSPPASDDNSKDGLRVRRFPLMHSCPECNDLQPHRDFSPPAGRSVCGTCEVDLVPSRFVVACQAGHLDEFPYWQWVHRSPDRDSTRFEKCGGKLRMRTTGRTSSLRSIVVSCTCGQVPEVSMEGSFRRNALKDLRLTCRGARPWLGTSATDPAGCGLPLRTLQRGSSSVWQPVLKSALSIPPWSSGRADPLAEHWAKLRKYDDAARIEGYLDAVFGDEEWPLSLEEIMALLDAEREEDPGDDKAPGFDHRYRALRDKEYERLRSGNDESEQSRDEQFVCETPLGDPTVLQPLGIVGPMLVKKLREVRALKAFTRLVDAESTTDAKEMPLSAKPLRWLPAMEVQGEGVFLRLDESRLDAWEKAPAVAARVERIRTAHQRMLEQRADDPSRAVPSPAIPRMVLLHTLAHVLINEWSLEAGYPAASLRERLYAADDMAGVLIYTATSDSAGSLGGLVAQGEPELLDRTVRSAVRRAEWCSSDPLCMEAEASGTVGTNLAACHACVMLPETSCEHNNILLDRALLVGTPDEPHVGYFAGAGVD
;
A
#
# COMPACT_ATOMS: atom_id res chain seq x y z
N MET A 1 -9.84 53.71 -18.52
CA MET A 1 -11.27 53.69 -18.15
C MET A 1 -12.03 53.04 -19.27
N THR A 2 -12.41 51.78 -19.09
CA THR A 2 -13.06 50.93 -20.11
C THR A 2 -14.25 50.27 -19.41
N PRO A 3 -15.42 50.14 -20.04
CA PRO A 3 -16.66 49.87 -19.32
C PRO A 3 -16.68 48.43 -18.78
N PRO A 4 -17.43 48.16 -17.68
CA PRO A 4 -17.58 46.81 -17.17
C PRO A 4 -18.35 45.95 -18.19
N PRO A 5 -17.98 44.67 -18.37
CA PRO A 5 -18.72 43.78 -19.27
C PRO A 5 -20.13 43.52 -18.72
N ALA A 6 -21.10 43.43 -19.64
CA ALA A 6 -22.51 43.26 -19.35
C ALA A 6 -22.80 41.96 -18.58
N ARG A 7 -23.62 42.06 -17.52
CA ARG A 7 -24.19 40.91 -16.80
C ARG A 7 -24.93 40.00 -17.79
N ARG A 8 -24.38 38.81 -18.08
CA ARG A 8 -25.11 37.76 -18.79
C ARG A 8 -26.29 37.28 -17.94
N ARG A 9 -27.50 37.42 -18.49
CA ARG A 9 -28.75 36.84 -17.97
C ARG A 9 -28.61 35.31 -17.89
N ARG A 10 -28.90 34.73 -16.72
CA ARG A 10 -29.10 33.29 -16.53
C ARG A 10 -30.34 32.85 -17.31
N THR A 11 -30.17 32.06 -18.36
CA THR A 11 -31.24 31.22 -18.91
C THR A 11 -31.30 29.94 -18.09
N ALA A 12 -32.42 29.72 -17.41
CA ALA A 12 -32.74 28.47 -16.76
C ALA A 12 -33.12 27.45 -17.84
N ALA A 13 -32.23 26.50 -18.14
CA ALA A 13 -32.55 25.34 -18.96
C ALA A 13 -31.64 24.17 -18.53
N ASN A 14 -32.28 23.10 -18.06
CA ASN A 14 -31.77 21.75 -17.78
C ASN A 14 -30.64 21.62 -16.75
N GLY A 15 -31.00 21.11 -15.57
CA GLY A 15 -30.16 20.92 -14.39
C GLY A 15 -29.15 19.78 -14.46
N THR A 16 -28.28 19.77 -15.47
CA THR A 16 -26.98 19.11 -15.37
C THR A 16 -25.95 20.14 -14.93
N ALA A 17 -25.28 19.91 -13.80
CA ALA A 17 -24.16 20.73 -13.39
C ALA A 17 -23.12 20.77 -14.53
N PRO A 18 -22.61 21.94 -14.94
CA PRO A 18 -21.64 22.01 -16.02
C PRO A 18 -20.40 21.18 -15.66
N ALA A 19 -19.98 20.30 -16.58
CA ALA A 19 -18.74 19.56 -16.43
C ALA A 19 -17.59 20.55 -16.22
N HIS A 20 -16.95 20.50 -15.05
CA HIS A 20 -15.78 21.32 -14.78
C HIS A 20 -14.64 20.85 -15.69
N ASN A 21 -14.32 21.61 -16.74
CA ASN A 21 -13.09 21.44 -17.50
C ASN A 21 -11.90 21.82 -16.61
N LEU A 22 -11.37 20.86 -15.87
CA LEU A 22 -10.15 21.02 -15.08
C LEU A 22 -8.94 20.87 -16.02
N PRO A 23 -7.87 21.68 -15.84
CA PRO A 23 -6.66 21.55 -16.64
C PRO A 23 -5.93 20.24 -16.32
N ARG A 24 -5.40 19.56 -17.34
CA ARG A 24 -4.47 18.43 -17.18
C ARG A 24 -3.13 18.96 -16.69
N LEU A 25 -2.67 18.46 -15.54
CA LEU A 25 -1.41 18.90 -14.92
C LEU A 25 -0.25 17.95 -15.22
N GLY A 26 -0.50 16.65 -15.31
CA GLY A 26 0.52 15.64 -15.54
C GLY A 26 -0.09 14.25 -15.72
N THR A 27 0.75 13.22 -15.68
CA THR A 27 0.34 11.81 -15.82
C THR A 27 0.92 10.95 -14.70
N VAL A 28 0.16 9.94 -14.29
CA VAL A 28 0.59 8.87 -13.38
C VAL A 28 0.15 7.54 -13.95
N ARG A 29 0.92 6.48 -13.70
CA ARG A 29 0.52 5.12 -14.12
C ARG A 29 -0.66 4.63 -13.26
N ARG A 30 -1.54 3.79 -13.81
CA ARG A 30 -2.67 3.20 -13.07
C ARG A 30 -2.23 2.49 -11.80
N ALA A 31 -1.16 1.69 -11.87
CA ALA A 31 -0.62 1.01 -10.70
C ALA A 31 -0.18 2.00 -9.61
N GLN A 32 0.46 3.11 -9.99
CA GLN A 32 0.87 4.15 -9.04
C GLN A 32 -0.33 4.82 -8.38
N ALA A 33 -1.46 4.97 -9.06
CA ALA A 33 -2.69 5.50 -8.47
C ALA A 33 -3.26 4.62 -7.35
N ILE A 34 -2.81 3.37 -7.23
CA ILE A 34 -3.16 2.45 -6.14
C ILE A 34 -2.04 2.39 -5.10
N SER A 35 -0.77 2.33 -5.53
CA SER A 35 0.36 2.00 -4.65
C SER A 35 1.16 3.20 -4.10
N THR A 36 1.18 4.35 -4.78
CA THR A 36 2.14 5.44 -4.46
C THR A 36 1.49 6.83 -4.49
N TYR A 37 0.69 7.07 -5.52
CA TYR A 37 -0.02 8.32 -5.79
C TYR A 37 -1.54 8.13 -5.69
N GLY A 38 -1.98 7.34 -4.71
CA GLY A 38 -3.39 7.13 -4.42
C GLY A 38 -4.04 8.30 -3.69
N VAL A 39 -5.33 8.18 -3.43
CA VAL A 39 -6.14 9.20 -2.72
C VAL A 39 -5.46 9.62 -1.42
N GLY A 40 -5.38 10.93 -1.18
CA GLY A 40 -4.74 11.49 -0.01
C GLY A 40 -3.22 11.55 -0.07
N SER A 41 -2.56 10.98 -1.08
CA SER A 41 -1.11 11.09 -1.24
C SER A 41 -0.69 12.47 -1.74
N LEU A 42 0.59 12.82 -1.61
CA LEU A 42 1.16 14.04 -2.19
C LEU A 42 1.91 13.70 -3.48
N VAL A 43 1.59 14.45 -4.54
CA VAL A 43 2.19 14.33 -5.86
C VAL A 43 2.85 15.66 -6.20
N ALA A 44 4.12 15.61 -6.61
CA ALA A 44 4.80 16.75 -7.19
C ALA A 44 4.64 16.71 -8.71
N VAL A 45 4.25 17.84 -9.30
CA VAL A 45 4.14 18.01 -10.75
C VAL A 45 4.87 19.30 -11.08
N ASP A 46 5.95 19.20 -11.86
CA ASP A 46 6.89 20.29 -12.11
C ASP A 46 7.41 20.94 -10.81
N HIS A 47 7.11 22.22 -10.60
CA HIS A 47 7.48 22.99 -9.40
C HIS A 47 6.33 23.09 -8.39
N GLU A 48 5.19 22.44 -8.65
CA GLU A 48 4.00 22.47 -7.83
C GLU A 48 3.81 21.19 -7.00
N SER A 49 2.92 21.27 -6.01
CA SER A 49 2.57 20.14 -5.15
C SER A 49 1.08 20.06 -4.96
N PHE A 50 0.56 18.84 -5.05
CA PHE A 50 -0.85 18.56 -4.93
C PHE A 50 -1.12 17.36 -4.01
N VAL A 51 -2.26 17.37 -3.35
CA VAL A 51 -2.84 16.19 -2.71
C VAL A 51 -3.86 15.55 -3.66
N VAL A 52 -3.84 14.24 -3.80
CA VAL A 52 -4.84 13.50 -4.58
C VAL A 52 -6.17 13.55 -3.84
N SER A 53 -7.23 13.97 -4.54
CA SER A 53 -8.54 14.22 -3.94
C SER A 53 -9.26 12.92 -3.59
N GLY A 54 -10.21 13.02 -2.64
CA GLY A 54 -11.13 11.94 -2.33
C GLY A 54 -12.03 11.51 -3.50
N LEU A 55 -12.66 10.35 -3.33
CA LEU A 55 -13.49 9.69 -4.35
C LEU A 55 -14.96 10.16 -4.34
N ASP A 56 -15.33 11.16 -3.54
CA ASP A 56 -16.72 11.64 -3.39
C ASP A 56 -17.42 12.00 -4.72
N GLU A 57 -16.65 12.43 -5.73
CA GLU A 57 -17.15 12.75 -7.07
C GLU A 57 -16.69 11.76 -8.14
N ALA A 58 -15.90 10.73 -7.76
CA ALA A 58 -15.27 9.81 -8.68
C ALA A 58 -16.31 9.00 -9.48
N ASP A 59 -17.44 8.61 -8.89
CA ASP A 59 -18.51 7.92 -9.62
C ASP A 59 -19.10 8.72 -10.78
N ARG A 60 -19.08 10.05 -10.68
CA ARG A 60 -19.61 10.95 -11.71
C ARG A 60 -18.53 11.40 -12.68
N SER A 61 -17.30 11.55 -12.19
CA SER A 61 -16.19 12.00 -13.01
C SER A 61 -15.58 10.86 -13.82
N TRP A 62 -15.45 9.68 -13.21
CA TRP A 62 -14.81 8.52 -13.82
C TRP A 62 -15.71 7.87 -14.84
N ARG A 63 -15.46 8.10 -16.13
CA ARG A 63 -16.22 7.49 -17.23
C ARG A 63 -15.96 5.98 -17.27
N ARG A 64 -17.00 5.19 -17.57
CA ARG A 64 -16.91 3.72 -17.56
C ARG A 64 -15.92 3.17 -18.60
N ASP A 65 -15.73 3.87 -19.72
CA ASP A 65 -14.78 3.51 -20.78
C ASP A 65 -13.32 3.73 -20.36
N GLU A 66 -13.03 4.76 -19.56
CA GLU A 66 -11.66 5.09 -19.13
C GLU A 66 -11.29 4.39 -17.79
N SER A 67 -12.30 4.07 -16.99
CA SER A 67 -12.20 3.42 -15.68
C SER A 67 -13.13 2.18 -15.63
N PRO A 68 -12.66 1.05 -16.20
CA PRO A 68 -13.44 -0.19 -16.28
C PRO A 68 -13.69 -0.79 -14.89
N VAL A 69 -14.79 -1.54 -14.81
CA VAL A 69 -15.16 -2.31 -13.62
C VAL A 69 -14.28 -3.56 -13.56
N VAL A 70 -13.81 -3.88 -12.37
CA VAL A 70 -12.99 -5.05 -12.08
C VAL A 70 -13.75 -5.91 -11.07
N HIS A 71 -13.90 -7.20 -11.39
CA HIS A 71 -14.59 -8.16 -10.55
C HIS A 71 -13.58 -9.11 -9.87
N GLU A 72 -13.66 -9.19 -8.56
CA GLU A 72 -13.00 -10.22 -7.74
C GLU A 72 -13.87 -10.45 -6.50
N ARG A 73 -14.67 -11.50 -6.55
CA ARG A 73 -15.81 -11.69 -5.64
C ARG A 73 -15.37 -11.98 -4.21
N ARG A 74 -14.27 -12.73 -4.06
CA ARG A 74 -13.71 -13.06 -2.73
C ARG A 74 -13.21 -11.81 -2.03
N LEU A 75 -12.51 -10.95 -2.78
CA LEU A 75 -12.03 -9.66 -2.27
C LEU A 75 -13.16 -8.66 -2.02
N ALA A 76 -14.17 -8.61 -2.90
CA ALA A 76 -15.32 -7.73 -2.75
C ALA A 76 -16.12 -8.03 -1.47
N ARG A 77 -16.39 -9.32 -1.20
CA ARG A 77 -17.02 -9.78 0.06
C ARG A 77 -16.17 -9.49 1.29
N LEU A 78 -14.86 -9.70 1.21
CA LEU A 78 -13.93 -9.39 2.30
C LEU A 78 -13.98 -7.90 2.68
N LEU A 79 -14.08 -7.01 1.69
CA LEU A 79 -14.06 -5.56 1.86
C LEU A 79 -15.44 -4.92 2.01
N ASP A 80 -16.51 -5.71 1.94
CA ASP A 80 -17.91 -5.25 2.00
C ASP A 80 -18.23 -4.21 0.91
N VAL A 81 -17.84 -4.51 -0.34
CA VAL A 81 -18.11 -3.67 -1.53
C VAL A 81 -18.71 -4.49 -2.66
N ASP A 82 -19.41 -3.83 -3.58
CA ASP A 82 -20.08 -4.47 -4.71
C ASP A 82 -19.09 -4.85 -5.82
N PHE A 83 -18.12 -3.98 -6.11
CA PHE A 83 -17.15 -4.15 -7.21
C PHE A 83 -15.93 -3.24 -7.04
N PHE A 84 -14.97 -3.36 -7.94
CA PHE A 84 -13.80 -2.47 -8.01
C PHE A 84 -13.78 -1.68 -9.32
N ARG A 85 -12.98 -0.61 -9.35
CA ARG A 85 -12.74 0.14 -10.58
C ARG A 85 -11.26 0.40 -10.81
N SER A 86 -10.80 0.20 -12.03
CA SER A 86 -9.47 0.67 -12.43
C SER A 86 -9.43 2.19 -12.44
N PRO A 87 -8.40 2.84 -11.87
CA PRO A 87 -8.19 4.27 -12.05
C PRO A 87 -8.17 4.65 -13.54
N PRO A 88 -8.70 5.83 -13.93
CA PRO A 88 -8.71 6.26 -15.32
C PRO A 88 -7.28 6.29 -15.87
N ALA A 89 -7.06 5.71 -17.07
CA ALA A 89 -5.77 5.84 -17.75
C ALA A 89 -5.76 7.13 -18.57
N SER A 90 -4.76 7.96 -18.34
CA SER A 90 -4.52 9.15 -19.15
C SER A 90 -3.81 8.76 -20.45
N ASP A 91 -4.54 8.28 -21.45
CA ASP A 91 -4.09 8.46 -22.83
C ASP A 91 -4.19 9.95 -23.22
N ASP A 92 -3.63 10.35 -24.36
CA ASP A 92 -3.59 11.76 -24.74
C ASP A 92 -4.97 12.36 -25.06
N ASN A 93 -5.99 11.52 -25.26
CA ASN A 93 -7.36 11.91 -25.56
C ASN A 93 -8.29 11.78 -24.35
N SER A 94 -7.79 11.25 -23.23
CA SER A 94 -8.52 11.02 -22.00
C SER A 94 -9.08 12.34 -21.47
N LYS A 95 -10.37 12.33 -21.16
CA LYS A 95 -11.09 13.49 -20.62
C LYS A 95 -11.20 13.43 -19.11
N ASP A 96 -10.57 12.43 -18.52
CA ASP A 96 -10.74 12.01 -17.15
C ASP A 96 -9.40 11.84 -16.45
N GLY A 97 -9.42 11.77 -15.13
CA GLY A 97 -8.18 11.63 -14.38
C GLY A 97 -8.37 11.69 -12.88
N LEU A 98 -7.26 11.45 -12.19
CA LEU A 98 -7.18 11.70 -10.76
C LEU A 98 -7.29 13.20 -10.51
N ARG A 99 -8.31 13.58 -9.75
CA ARG A 99 -8.47 14.97 -9.34
C ARG A 99 -7.48 15.28 -8.23
N VAL A 100 -6.81 16.41 -8.33
CA VAL A 100 -5.83 16.84 -7.33
C VAL A 100 -6.15 18.26 -6.83
N ARG A 101 -5.70 18.58 -5.62
CA ARG A 101 -5.86 19.90 -5.00
C ARG A 101 -4.50 20.40 -4.57
N ARG A 102 -4.22 21.68 -4.78
CA ARG A 102 -2.93 22.25 -4.36
C ARG A 102 -2.77 22.11 -2.86
N PHE A 103 -1.68 21.44 -2.46
CA PHE A 103 -1.31 21.25 -1.08
C PHE A 103 0.18 20.91 -1.01
N PRO A 104 0.96 21.53 -0.11
CA PRO A 104 0.55 22.57 0.85
C PRO A 104 0.13 23.88 0.18
N LEU A 105 -0.67 24.69 0.86
CA LEU A 105 -1.06 26.04 0.44
C LEU A 105 0.03 27.05 0.75
N MET A 106 0.83 26.85 1.80
CA MET A 106 1.96 27.72 2.12
C MET A 106 3.08 27.58 1.08
N HIS A 107 3.52 28.70 0.53
CA HIS A 107 4.61 28.78 -0.45
C HIS A 107 5.62 29.85 -0.06
N SER A 108 6.85 29.70 -0.54
CA SER A 108 7.91 30.70 -0.43
C SER A 108 8.36 31.17 -1.81
N CYS A 109 8.64 32.47 -1.95
CA CYS A 109 9.29 33.01 -3.13
C CYS A 109 10.82 33.00 -2.94
N PRO A 110 11.62 32.47 -3.88
CA PRO A 110 13.08 32.41 -3.74
C PRO A 110 13.75 33.80 -3.77
N GLU A 111 13.12 34.80 -4.40
CA GLU A 111 13.68 36.15 -4.54
C GLU A 111 13.30 37.08 -3.38
N CYS A 112 12.00 37.34 -3.17
CA CYS A 112 11.56 38.22 -2.09
C CYS A 112 11.57 37.57 -0.71
N ASN A 113 11.78 36.25 -0.63
CA ASN A 113 11.77 35.44 0.59
C ASN A 113 10.44 35.44 1.35
N ASP A 114 9.35 36.03 0.83
CA ASP A 114 8.05 36.00 1.50
C ASP A 114 7.55 34.55 1.63
N LEU A 115 6.93 34.24 2.77
CA LEU A 115 6.33 32.94 3.09
C LEU A 115 4.85 33.15 3.47
N GLN A 116 3.94 32.74 2.59
CA GLN A 116 2.51 33.00 2.74
C GLN A 116 1.66 32.02 1.92
N PRO A 117 0.33 31.98 2.10
CA PRO A 117 -0.54 31.19 1.24
C PRO A 117 -0.38 31.55 -0.23
N HIS A 118 -0.38 30.55 -1.11
CA HIS A 118 -0.17 30.68 -2.56
C HIS A 118 -0.97 31.82 -3.20
N ARG A 119 -2.26 31.95 -2.85
CA ARG A 119 -3.16 32.97 -3.39
C ARG A 119 -2.70 34.41 -3.08
N ASP A 120 -1.99 34.61 -1.97
CA ASP A 120 -1.58 35.94 -1.49
C ASP A 120 -0.36 36.48 -2.25
N PHE A 121 0.29 35.63 -3.07
CA PHE A 121 1.29 36.06 -4.06
C PHE A 121 0.68 36.66 -5.34
N SER A 122 -0.65 36.68 -5.45
CA SER A 122 -1.38 37.12 -6.66
C SER A 122 -0.86 36.46 -7.96
N PRO A 123 -0.76 35.12 -8.01
CA PRO A 123 -0.26 34.43 -9.20
C PRO A 123 -1.23 34.62 -10.40
N PRO A 124 -0.70 34.74 -11.62
CA PRO A 124 -1.49 34.65 -12.85
C PRO A 124 -2.30 33.35 -12.92
N ALA A 125 -3.41 33.38 -13.65
CA ALA A 125 -4.26 32.19 -13.82
C ALA A 125 -3.47 31.03 -14.44
N GLY A 126 -3.54 29.85 -13.80
CA GLY A 126 -2.90 28.63 -14.28
C GLY A 126 -1.38 28.54 -14.10
N ARG A 127 -0.75 29.49 -13.40
CA ARG A 127 0.69 29.46 -13.11
C ARG A 127 0.94 29.60 -11.60
N SER A 128 1.98 28.95 -11.10
CA SER A 128 2.42 29.08 -9.70
C SER A 128 3.66 29.96 -9.60
N VAL A 129 3.49 31.26 -9.92
CA VAL A 129 4.57 32.27 -9.89
C VAL A 129 4.26 33.40 -8.93
N CYS A 130 5.31 34.02 -8.39
CA CYS A 130 5.17 35.24 -7.59
C CYS A 130 4.71 36.40 -8.47
N GLY A 131 3.57 37.02 -8.17
CA GLY A 131 3.04 38.15 -8.95
C GLY A 131 3.89 39.42 -8.89
N THR A 132 4.88 39.49 -7.99
CA THR A 132 5.82 40.62 -7.86
C THR A 132 7.18 40.33 -8.47
N CYS A 133 7.71 39.11 -8.26
CA CYS A 133 9.06 38.74 -8.71
C CYS A 133 9.06 37.97 -10.04
N GLU A 134 7.91 37.50 -10.50
CA GLU A 134 7.75 36.70 -11.72
C GLU A 134 8.57 35.40 -11.78
N VAL A 135 8.96 34.88 -10.61
CA VAL A 135 9.65 33.59 -10.43
C VAL A 135 8.71 32.51 -9.89
N ASP A 136 9.04 31.24 -10.13
CA ASP A 136 8.27 30.11 -9.61
C ASP A 136 8.25 30.08 -8.08
N LEU A 137 7.05 29.85 -7.54
CA LEU A 137 6.85 29.70 -6.11
C LEU A 137 7.24 28.28 -5.68
N VAL A 138 7.88 28.17 -4.52
CA VAL A 138 8.27 26.88 -3.95
C VAL A 138 7.25 26.47 -2.89
N PRO A 139 6.55 25.33 -3.05
CA PRO A 139 5.63 24.84 -2.02
C PRO A 139 6.38 24.49 -0.75
N SER A 140 5.73 24.68 0.41
CA SER A 140 6.29 24.37 1.72
C SER A 140 6.87 22.95 1.74
N ARG A 141 8.13 22.82 2.18
CA ARG A 141 8.78 21.52 2.38
C ARG A 141 8.28 20.80 3.64
N PHE A 142 7.65 21.54 4.54
CA PHE A 142 7.18 21.06 5.84
C PHE A 142 5.66 20.95 5.85
N VAL A 143 5.18 19.80 6.31
CA VAL A 143 3.77 19.52 6.62
C VAL A 143 3.69 18.94 8.03
N VAL A 144 2.47 18.85 8.58
CA VAL A 144 2.23 18.15 9.83
C VAL A 144 1.18 17.07 9.65
N ALA A 145 1.36 15.96 10.36
CA ALA A 145 0.39 14.89 10.42
C ALA A 145 0.21 14.42 11.87
N CYS A 146 -0.86 13.67 12.14
CA CYS A 146 -1.03 13.00 13.43
C CYS A 146 -1.20 11.49 13.23
N GLN A 147 -1.11 10.72 14.32
CA GLN A 147 -1.25 9.26 14.27
C GLN A 147 -2.65 8.80 13.82
N ALA A 148 -3.65 9.68 13.82
CA ALA A 148 -4.95 9.38 13.20
C ALA A 148 -4.97 9.52 11.67
N GLY A 149 -3.86 9.90 11.02
CA GLY A 149 -3.79 10.00 9.57
C GLY A 149 -4.17 11.37 8.97
N HIS A 150 -4.56 12.35 9.78
CA HIS A 150 -4.83 13.72 9.33
C HIS A 150 -3.56 14.42 8.81
N LEU A 151 -3.72 15.38 7.91
CA LEU A 151 -2.64 16.13 7.27
C LEU A 151 -2.97 17.62 7.27
N ASP A 152 -2.02 18.46 7.67
CA ASP A 152 -2.20 19.92 7.76
C ASP A 152 -0.91 20.67 7.41
N GLU A 153 -1.03 21.99 7.26
CA GLU A 153 0.07 22.92 7.05
C GLU A 153 1.00 22.96 8.27
N PHE A 154 2.31 23.14 8.03
CA PHE A 154 3.21 23.43 9.15
C PHE A 154 2.85 24.79 9.78
N PRO A 155 2.73 24.87 11.12
CA PRO A 155 2.28 26.09 11.82
C PRO A 155 3.43 27.11 11.95
N TYR A 156 3.88 27.67 10.82
CA TYR A 156 5.01 28.60 10.77
C TYR A 156 4.84 29.81 11.69
N TRP A 157 3.63 30.36 11.77
CA TRP A 157 3.36 31.52 12.62
C TRP A 157 3.66 31.22 14.08
N GLN A 158 3.12 30.11 14.59
CA GLN A 158 3.31 29.66 15.96
C GLN A 158 4.74 29.21 16.21
N TRP A 159 5.41 28.63 15.21
CA TRP A 159 6.82 28.27 15.29
C TRP A 159 7.71 29.50 15.48
N VAL A 160 7.48 30.58 14.73
CA VAL A 160 8.28 31.82 14.81
C VAL A 160 7.93 32.64 16.05
N HIS A 161 6.65 32.74 16.41
CA HIS A 161 6.17 33.51 17.56
C HIS A 161 6.12 32.69 18.86
N ARG A 162 6.88 31.61 18.96
CA ARG A 162 6.98 30.87 20.21
C ARG A 162 7.67 31.71 21.27
N SER A 163 7.06 31.80 22.44
CA SER A 163 7.72 32.39 23.60
C SER A 163 8.78 31.43 24.14
N PRO A 164 9.95 31.92 24.59
CA PRO A 164 10.86 31.12 25.41
C PRO A 164 10.24 30.76 26.77
N ASP A 165 9.27 31.56 27.24
CA ASP A 165 8.44 31.25 28.41
C ASP A 165 7.33 30.26 28.04
N ARG A 166 7.37 29.05 28.62
CA ARG A 166 6.45 27.93 28.36
C ARG A 166 5.02 28.18 28.85
N ASP A 167 4.79 29.19 29.68
CA ASP A 167 3.47 29.53 30.21
C ASP A 167 2.72 30.59 29.38
N SER A 168 3.40 31.24 28.43
CA SER A 168 2.76 32.15 27.48
C SER A 168 2.11 31.39 26.32
N THR A 169 0.78 31.40 26.25
CA THR A 169 -0.01 30.73 25.20
C THR A 169 -0.49 31.67 24.08
N ARG A 170 -0.07 32.94 24.09
CA ARG A 170 -0.60 33.95 23.16
C ARG A 170 0.32 34.14 21.96
N PHE A 171 -0.07 33.50 20.86
CA PHE A 171 0.42 33.84 19.52
C PHE A 171 -0.36 35.06 19.00
N GLU A 172 -0.15 36.24 19.59
CA GLU A 172 -0.83 37.45 19.13
C GLU A 172 -0.42 37.77 17.67
N LYS A 173 -1.41 38.13 16.85
CA LYS A 173 -1.15 38.54 15.47
C LYS A 173 -0.50 39.92 15.49
N CYS A 174 0.81 39.96 15.30
CA CYS A 174 1.62 41.18 15.24
C CYS A 174 1.46 42.00 13.93
N GLY A 175 0.64 41.53 12.99
CA GLY A 175 0.42 42.17 11.68
C GLY A 175 1.59 42.07 10.69
N GLY A 176 2.72 41.48 11.10
CA GLY A 176 3.88 41.25 10.24
C GLY A 176 3.67 40.13 9.22
N LYS A 177 4.52 40.11 8.19
CA LYS A 177 4.58 39.04 7.18
C LYS A 177 5.71 38.07 7.51
N LEU A 178 5.53 36.80 7.21
CA LEU A 178 6.58 35.79 7.38
C LEU A 178 7.52 35.80 6.18
N ARG A 179 8.80 35.56 6.45
CA ARG A 179 9.83 35.34 5.43
C ARG A 179 10.60 34.06 5.73
N MET A 180 11.07 33.40 4.69
CA MET A 180 11.87 32.18 4.78
C MET A 180 13.10 32.33 3.88
N ARG A 181 14.29 32.14 4.46
CA ARG A 181 15.56 32.21 3.75
C ARG A 181 16.45 31.03 4.09
N THR A 182 17.29 30.64 3.15
CA THR A 182 18.32 29.62 3.37
C THR A 182 19.68 30.29 3.47
N THR A 183 20.38 30.09 4.59
CA THR A 183 21.68 30.74 4.86
C THR A 183 22.85 30.17 4.05
N GLY A 184 22.64 29.11 3.26
CA GLY A 184 23.62 28.54 2.32
C GLY A 184 24.83 27.83 2.96
N ARG A 185 24.96 27.81 4.29
CA ARG A 185 26.13 27.23 4.98
C ARG A 185 26.14 25.70 4.99
N THR A 186 24.96 25.07 4.97
CA THR A 186 24.78 23.60 4.93
C THR A 186 23.43 23.26 4.28
N SER A 187 23.22 22.00 3.90
CA SER A 187 21.90 21.46 3.51
C SER A 187 21.01 21.09 4.71
N SER A 188 21.45 21.38 5.94
CA SER A 188 20.74 20.99 7.17
C SER A 188 19.54 21.90 7.46
N LEU A 189 18.61 21.41 8.28
CA LEU A 189 17.47 22.19 8.78
C LEU A 189 17.89 23.45 9.54
N ARG A 190 19.11 23.47 10.11
CA ARG A 190 19.65 24.66 10.80
C ARG A 190 19.76 25.86 9.86
N SER A 191 20.09 25.60 8.60
CA SER A 191 20.31 26.64 7.60
C SER A 191 19.03 27.29 7.09
N ILE A 192 17.87 26.68 7.34
CA ILE A 192 16.56 27.21 6.98
C ILE A 192 16.06 28.08 8.13
N VAL A 193 15.88 29.37 7.87
CA VAL A 193 15.50 30.37 8.87
C VAL A 193 14.20 31.04 8.44
N VAL A 194 13.26 31.14 9.38
CA VAL A 194 11.98 31.82 9.21
C VAL A 194 11.93 33.05 10.11
N SER A 195 11.50 34.18 9.60
CA SER A 195 11.41 35.45 10.32
C SER A 195 10.07 36.15 10.11
N CYS A 196 9.78 37.16 10.93
CA CYS A 196 8.60 37.99 10.80
C CYS A 196 8.98 39.48 10.70
N THR A 197 8.33 40.23 9.81
CA THR A 197 8.60 41.66 9.61
C THR A 197 8.11 42.56 10.75
N CYS A 198 7.51 42.01 11.81
CA CYS A 198 7.03 42.80 12.95
C CYS A 198 8.16 43.34 13.85
N GLY A 199 9.35 42.75 13.78
CA GLY A 199 10.49 43.11 14.62
C GLY A 199 10.35 42.73 16.10
N GLN A 200 9.25 42.09 16.51
CA GLN A 200 8.96 41.72 17.90
C GLN A 200 9.57 40.37 18.31
N VAL A 201 9.96 39.54 17.34
CA VAL A 201 10.48 38.19 17.54
C VAL A 201 11.78 38.00 16.76
N PRO A 202 12.77 37.25 17.29
CA PRO A 202 13.98 36.93 16.55
C PRO A 202 13.67 36.01 15.37
N GLU A 203 14.60 35.95 14.42
CA GLU A 203 14.52 34.93 13.37
C GLU A 203 14.77 33.53 13.97
N VAL A 204 14.07 32.53 13.45
CA VAL A 204 14.00 31.20 14.04
C VAL A 204 14.40 30.14 13.03
N SER A 205 15.30 29.25 13.44
CA SER A 205 15.69 28.10 12.62
C SER A 205 14.61 27.01 12.60
N MET A 206 14.57 26.21 11.53
CA MET A 206 13.78 24.97 11.46
C MET A 206 14.44 23.81 12.23
N GLU A 207 15.64 23.99 12.78
CA GLU A 207 16.26 23.00 13.66
C GLU A 207 15.35 22.61 14.82
N GLY A 208 15.25 21.30 15.08
CA GLY A 208 14.42 20.76 16.15
C GLY A 208 12.92 20.66 15.83
N SER A 209 12.44 21.20 14.70
CA SER A 209 11.01 21.12 14.32
C SER A 209 10.51 19.67 14.15
N PHE A 210 11.40 18.74 13.82
CA PHE A 210 11.12 17.31 13.66
C PHE A 210 11.17 16.50 14.96
N ARG A 211 11.51 17.11 16.11
CA ARG A 211 11.50 16.40 17.39
C ARG A 211 10.07 15.94 17.72
N ARG A 212 9.93 14.75 18.29
CA ARG A 212 8.64 14.09 18.57
C ARG A 212 7.62 15.00 19.30
N ASN A 213 8.09 15.87 20.19
CA ASN A 213 7.25 16.76 21.00
C ASN A 213 7.31 18.23 20.58
N ALA A 214 7.99 18.60 19.48
CA ALA A 214 8.24 20.00 19.13
C ALA A 214 6.96 20.86 19.07
N LEU A 215 5.89 20.32 18.48
CA LEU A 215 4.60 21.01 18.36
C LEU A 215 3.71 20.84 19.60
N LYS A 216 3.88 19.72 20.32
CA LYS A 216 3.20 19.48 21.60
C LYS A 216 3.66 20.49 22.67
N ASP A 217 4.95 20.82 22.68
CA ASP A 217 5.53 21.82 23.57
C ASP A 217 4.97 23.23 23.29
N LEU A 218 4.47 23.48 22.07
CA LEU A 218 3.74 24.69 21.67
C LEU A 218 2.22 24.60 21.93
N ARG A 219 1.76 23.54 22.60
CA ARG A 219 0.35 23.22 22.85
C ARG A 219 -0.49 23.13 21.57
N LEU A 220 0.13 22.74 20.46
CA LEU A 220 -0.54 22.54 19.18
C LEU A 220 -0.97 21.09 19.03
N THR A 221 -2.27 20.90 18.82
CA THR A 221 -2.89 19.60 18.58
C THR A 221 -3.55 19.54 17.21
N CYS A 222 -3.78 18.33 16.74
CA CYS A 222 -4.43 18.10 15.46
C CYS A 222 -5.89 18.56 15.49
N ARG A 223 -6.30 19.30 14.44
CA ARG A 223 -7.67 19.77 14.23
C ARG A 223 -8.51 18.83 13.36
N GLY A 224 -7.94 17.71 12.94
CA GLY A 224 -8.61 16.76 12.06
C GLY A 224 -8.61 17.16 10.59
N ALA A 225 -7.66 17.97 10.12
CA ALA A 225 -7.63 18.44 8.73
C ALA A 225 -7.51 17.29 7.71
N ARG A 226 -8.34 17.34 6.66
CA ARG A 226 -8.44 16.34 5.59
C ARG A 226 -8.37 17.01 4.20
N PRO A 227 -7.22 17.59 3.81
CA PRO A 227 -7.10 18.43 2.61
C PRO A 227 -7.50 17.72 1.30
N TRP A 228 -7.46 16.37 1.25
CA TRP A 228 -7.92 15.58 0.10
C TRP A 228 -9.44 15.60 -0.08
N LEU A 229 -10.22 15.77 1.00
CA LEU A 229 -11.68 15.92 0.95
C LEU A 229 -12.10 17.38 0.76
N GLY A 230 -11.15 18.32 0.87
CA GLY A 230 -11.38 19.75 0.70
C GLY A 230 -10.52 20.58 1.65
N THR A 231 -10.24 21.83 1.27
CA THR A 231 -9.37 22.74 2.03
C THR A 231 -9.92 23.18 3.39
N SER A 232 -11.21 22.96 3.64
CA SER A 232 -11.86 23.22 4.94
C SER A 232 -12.45 21.95 5.55
N ALA A 233 -12.20 20.79 4.94
CA ALA A 233 -12.66 19.52 5.47
C ALA A 233 -11.87 19.21 6.74
N THR A 234 -12.59 19.11 7.85
CA THR A 234 -12.06 18.68 9.14
C THR A 234 -12.86 17.49 9.63
N ASP A 235 -12.24 16.67 10.46
CA ASP A 235 -12.89 15.58 11.15
C ASP A 235 -14.04 16.12 12.01
N PRO A 236 -15.30 15.73 11.76
CA PRO A 236 -16.44 16.22 12.54
C PRO A 236 -16.31 15.93 14.04
N ALA A 237 -15.61 14.84 14.41
CA ALA A 237 -15.36 14.47 15.80
C ALA A 237 -14.22 15.29 16.45
N GLY A 238 -13.50 16.10 15.68
CA GLY A 238 -12.20 16.63 16.07
C GLY A 238 -11.12 15.54 16.11
N CYS A 239 -9.92 15.88 16.61
CA CYS A 239 -8.82 14.91 16.74
C CYS A 239 -8.05 15.06 18.06
N GLY A 240 -7.41 16.21 18.29
CA GLY A 240 -6.69 16.49 19.54
C GLY A 240 -5.35 15.75 19.70
N LEU A 241 -4.98 14.84 18.80
CA LEU A 241 -3.72 14.10 18.87
C LEU A 241 -2.49 15.00 18.62
N PRO A 242 -1.31 14.62 19.13
CA PRO A 242 -0.06 15.34 18.86
C PRO A 242 0.27 15.40 17.37
N LEU A 243 0.69 16.59 16.92
CA LEU A 243 1.19 16.81 15.56
C LEU A 243 2.69 16.46 15.46
N ARG A 244 3.07 15.83 14.36
CA ARG A 244 4.46 15.57 13.97
C ARG A 244 4.78 16.29 12.68
N THR A 245 5.91 16.99 12.66
CA THR A 245 6.45 17.61 11.45
C THR A 245 7.07 16.56 10.55
N LEU A 246 6.74 16.62 9.26
CA LEU A 246 7.25 15.75 8.21
C LEU A 246 7.82 16.56 7.05
N GLN A 247 8.78 15.94 6.35
CA GLN A 247 9.16 16.40 5.02
C GLN A 247 8.06 15.99 4.05
N ARG A 248 7.67 16.90 3.16
CA ARG A 248 6.62 16.67 2.16
C ARG A 248 6.84 15.41 1.31
N GLY A 249 8.10 15.07 1.00
CA GLY A 249 8.47 13.89 0.22
C GLY A 249 8.81 12.64 1.04
N SER A 250 8.50 12.62 2.35
CA SER A 250 8.73 11.43 3.19
C SER A 250 7.65 10.37 2.94
N SER A 251 8.04 9.09 2.87
CA SER A 251 7.11 7.95 2.82
C SER A 251 6.16 7.91 4.03
N SER A 252 6.53 8.49 5.17
CA SER A 252 5.64 8.58 6.35
C SER A 252 4.44 9.52 6.16
N VAL A 253 4.41 10.33 5.09
CA VAL A 253 3.28 11.22 4.77
C VAL A 253 2.09 10.43 4.23
N TRP A 254 2.32 9.28 3.58
CA TRP A 254 1.24 8.48 3.01
C TRP A 254 1.73 7.06 2.74
N GLN A 255 0.99 6.07 3.24
CA GLN A 255 1.20 4.65 2.94
C GLN A 255 -0.14 4.00 2.59
N PRO A 256 -0.22 3.20 1.53
CA PRO A 256 -1.48 2.59 1.12
C PRO A 256 -1.85 1.43 2.06
N VAL A 257 -3.14 1.25 2.32
CA VAL A 257 -3.68 0.02 2.89
C VAL A 257 -4.27 -0.78 1.75
N LEU A 258 -3.46 -1.70 1.24
CA LEU A 258 -3.83 -2.58 0.14
C LEU A 258 -4.41 -3.89 0.66
N LYS A 259 -5.44 -4.39 -0.02
CA LYS A 259 -5.93 -5.76 0.15
C LYS A 259 -6.03 -6.42 -1.22
N SER A 260 -5.65 -7.68 -1.27
CA SER A 260 -5.59 -8.41 -2.53
C SER A 260 -5.99 -9.87 -2.41
N ALA A 261 -6.43 -10.40 -3.54
CA ALA A 261 -6.78 -11.80 -3.71
C ALA A 261 -6.26 -12.31 -5.07
N LEU A 262 -5.84 -13.56 -5.08
CA LEU A 262 -5.63 -14.31 -6.32
C LEU A 262 -6.96 -14.83 -6.84
N SER A 263 -7.19 -14.65 -8.14
CA SER A 263 -8.36 -15.19 -8.84
C SER A 263 -8.12 -16.67 -9.12
N ILE A 264 -8.46 -17.53 -8.15
CA ILE A 264 -8.31 -18.99 -8.23
C ILE A 264 -9.64 -19.67 -8.60
N PRO A 265 -9.63 -20.87 -9.19
CA PRO A 265 -10.86 -21.60 -9.51
C PRO A 265 -11.76 -21.83 -8.28
N PRO A 266 -13.09 -21.71 -8.41
CA PRO A 266 -13.85 -21.50 -9.66
C PRO A 266 -13.97 -20.02 -10.10
N TRP A 267 -13.36 -19.09 -9.37
CA TRP A 267 -13.44 -17.64 -9.59
C TRP A 267 -12.42 -17.10 -10.60
N SER A 268 -11.53 -17.95 -11.10
CA SER A 268 -10.48 -17.63 -12.09
C SER A 268 -11.04 -17.42 -13.50
N SER A 269 -12.30 -17.78 -13.76
CA SER A 269 -12.92 -17.58 -15.06
C SER A 269 -13.61 -16.21 -15.13
N GLY A 270 -13.18 -15.38 -16.09
CA GLY A 270 -13.87 -14.11 -16.39
C GLY A 270 -15.30 -14.28 -16.93
N ARG A 271 -15.71 -15.51 -17.27
CA ARG A 271 -17.06 -15.83 -17.78
C ARG A 271 -18.17 -15.53 -16.76
N ALA A 272 -17.85 -15.45 -15.47
CA ALA A 272 -18.82 -15.12 -14.42
C ALA A 272 -19.10 -13.61 -14.28
N ASP A 273 -18.32 -12.74 -14.93
CA ASP A 273 -18.42 -11.29 -14.79
C ASP A 273 -19.77 -10.71 -15.24
N PRO A 274 -20.38 -11.16 -16.36
CA PRO A 274 -21.72 -10.69 -16.76
C PRO A 274 -22.81 -10.97 -15.73
N LEU A 275 -22.61 -11.95 -14.84
CA LEU A 275 -23.55 -12.29 -13.76
C LEU A 275 -23.40 -11.39 -12.52
N ALA A 276 -22.40 -10.51 -12.46
CA ALA A 276 -22.07 -9.74 -11.26
C ALA A 276 -23.23 -8.86 -10.77
N GLU A 277 -23.92 -8.13 -11.67
CA GLU A 277 -25.06 -7.27 -11.30
C GLU A 277 -26.30 -8.07 -10.83
N HIS A 278 -26.32 -9.36 -11.13
CA HIS A 278 -27.42 -10.27 -10.82
C HIS A 278 -27.14 -11.18 -9.62
N TRP A 279 -25.89 -11.25 -9.19
CA TRP A 279 -25.42 -12.21 -8.21
C TRP A 279 -26.14 -12.14 -6.87
N ALA A 280 -26.39 -10.93 -6.36
CA ALA A 280 -27.11 -10.72 -5.11
C ALA A 280 -28.56 -11.26 -5.12
N LYS A 281 -29.16 -11.41 -6.30
CA LYS A 281 -30.46 -12.06 -6.47
C LYS A 281 -30.30 -13.57 -6.63
N LEU A 282 -29.34 -14.03 -7.44
CA LEU A 282 -29.03 -15.45 -7.63
C LEU A 282 -28.76 -16.15 -6.29
N ARG A 283 -28.00 -15.51 -5.39
CA ARG A 283 -27.71 -16.02 -4.04
C ARG A 283 -28.94 -16.30 -3.17
N LYS A 284 -30.10 -15.71 -3.49
CA LYS A 284 -31.34 -15.90 -2.72
C LYS A 284 -32.12 -17.14 -3.16
N TYR A 285 -31.68 -17.80 -4.23
CA TYR A 285 -32.31 -18.98 -4.76
C TYR A 285 -31.46 -20.21 -4.42
N ASP A 286 -32.10 -21.18 -3.76
CA ASP A 286 -31.49 -22.47 -3.45
C ASP A 286 -31.97 -23.58 -4.40
N ASP A 287 -32.83 -23.23 -5.37
CA ASP A 287 -33.49 -24.13 -6.30
C ASP A 287 -33.09 -23.82 -7.74
N ALA A 288 -32.72 -24.86 -8.48
CA ALA A 288 -32.23 -24.78 -9.86
C ALA A 288 -33.26 -24.16 -10.80
N ALA A 289 -34.55 -24.51 -10.68
CA ALA A 289 -35.60 -23.99 -11.56
C ALA A 289 -35.87 -22.50 -11.34
N ARG A 290 -35.70 -21.99 -10.10
CA ARG A 290 -35.76 -20.54 -9.82
C ARG A 290 -34.58 -19.78 -10.38
N ILE A 291 -33.38 -20.37 -10.33
CA ILE A 291 -32.18 -19.77 -10.92
C ILE A 291 -32.36 -19.68 -12.44
N GLU A 292 -32.73 -20.79 -13.08
CA GLU A 292 -33.04 -20.87 -14.52
C GLU A 292 -34.10 -19.85 -14.93
N GLY A 293 -35.26 -19.83 -14.27
CA GLY A 293 -36.32 -18.86 -14.60
C GLY A 293 -35.91 -17.39 -14.38
N TYR A 294 -34.98 -17.12 -13.46
CA TYR A 294 -34.42 -15.78 -13.29
C TYR A 294 -33.42 -15.43 -14.40
N LEU A 295 -32.59 -16.40 -14.84
CA LEU A 295 -31.65 -16.21 -15.95
C LEU A 295 -32.40 -15.99 -17.27
N ASP A 296 -33.43 -16.78 -17.56
CA ASP A 296 -34.30 -16.57 -18.73
C ASP A 296 -34.96 -15.19 -18.72
N ALA A 297 -35.38 -14.70 -17.56
CA ALA A 297 -35.98 -13.38 -17.44
C ALA A 297 -34.98 -12.23 -17.66
N VAL A 298 -33.69 -12.46 -17.41
CA VAL A 298 -32.61 -11.45 -17.52
C VAL A 298 -32.00 -11.46 -18.92
N PHE A 299 -31.66 -12.63 -19.45
CA PHE A 299 -30.96 -12.80 -20.72
C PHE A 299 -31.91 -13.07 -21.90
N GLY A 300 -33.16 -13.46 -21.64
CA GLY A 300 -34.14 -13.72 -22.69
C GLY A 300 -33.70 -14.83 -23.61
N ASP A 301 -33.64 -14.55 -24.92
CA ASP A 301 -33.19 -15.48 -25.95
C ASP A 301 -31.64 -15.53 -26.10
N GLU A 302 -30.90 -14.73 -25.34
CA GLU A 302 -29.43 -14.75 -25.36
C GLU A 302 -28.88 -15.97 -24.60
N GLU A 303 -27.80 -16.57 -25.13
CA GLU A 303 -27.12 -17.67 -24.46
C GLU A 303 -26.53 -17.21 -23.13
N TRP A 304 -26.78 -17.96 -22.06
CA TRP A 304 -26.27 -17.62 -20.74
C TRP A 304 -24.73 -17.67 -20.74
N PRO A 305 -24.06 -16.76 -19.99
CA PRO A 305 -22.60 -16.72 -19.95
C PRO A 305 -21.97 -18.00 -19.34
N LEU A 306 -22.73 -18.69 -18.48
CA LEU A 306 -22.39 -19.94 -17.81
C LEU A 306 -23.60 -20.87 -17.84
N SER A 307 -23.34 -22.17 -17.86
CA SER A 307 -24.36 -23.20 -17.66
C SER A 307 -24.95 -23.14 -16.25
N LEU A 308 -26.16 -23.69 -16.08
CA LEU A 308 -26.81 -23.76 -14.76
C LEU A 308 -25.92 -24.47 -13.74
N GLU A 309 -25.27 -25.56 -14.15
CA GLU A 309 -24.37 -26.35 -13.31
C GLU A 309 -23.15 -25.53 -12.84
N GLU A 310 -22.50 -24.79 -13.75
CA GLU A 310 -21.40 -23.88 -13.41
C GLU A 310 -21.86 -22.79 -12.43
N ILE A 311 -23.04 -22.21 -12.63
CA ILE A 311 -23.60 -21.18 -11.73
C ILE A 311 -23.89 -21.75 -10.35
N MET A 312 -24.50 -22.94 -10.28
CA MET A 312 -24.78 -23.62 -9.02
C MET A 312 -23.47 -23.97 -8.29
N ALA A 313 -22.46 -24.47 -8.99
CA ALA A 313 -21.15 -24.76 -8.41
C ALA A 313 -20.48 -23.50 -7.84
N LEU A 314 -20.58 -22.36 -8.53
CA LEU A 314 -20.09 -21.07 -8.02
C LEU A 314 -20.86 -20.61 -6.77
N LEU A 315 -22.19 -20.78 -6.74
CA LEU A 315 -23.01 -20.42 -5.58
C LEU A 315 -22.71 -21.32 -4.37
N ASP A 316 -22.50 -22.61 -4.58
CA ASP A 316 -22.15 -23.56 -3.52
C ASP A 316 -20.74 -23.32 -2.99
N ALA A 317 -19.77 -23.03 -3.87
CA ALA A 317 -18.43 -22.59 -3.47
C ALA A 317 -18.49 -21.29 -2.63
N GLU A 318 -19.36 -20.35 -2.99
CA GLU A 318 -19.56 -19.13 -2.20
C GLU A 318 -20.09 -19.42 -0.79
N ARG A 319 -21.09 -20.31 -0.68
CA ARG A 319 -21.69 -20.71 0.59
C ARG A 319 -20.72 -21.48 1.47
N GLU A 320 -19.83 -22.29 0.88
CA GLU A 320 -18.77 -22.98 1.63
C GLU A 320 -17.76 -21.98 2.21
N GLU A 321 -17.37 -20.97 1.43
CA GLU A 321 -16.42 -19.93 1.85
C GLU A 321 -17.02 -18.92 2.85
N ASP A 322 -18.33 -18.70 2.82
CA ASP A 322 -19.06 -17.76 3.68
C ASP A 322 -20.41 -18.36 4.11
N PRO A 323 -20.43 -19.26 5.11
CA PRO A 323 -21.62 -20.03 5.51
C PRO A 323 -22.77 -19.21 6.11
N GLY A 324 -22.70 -17.87 6.11
CA GLY A 324 -23.83 -16.99 6.43
C GLY A 324 -24.29 -17.02 7.89
N ASP A 325 -23.53 -17.63 8.80
CA ASP A 325 -23.90 -17.73 10.22
C ASP A 325 -23.99 -16.33 10.88
N ASP A 326 -25.03 -16.11 11.69
CA ASP A 326 -25.40 -14.82 12.33
C ASP A 326 -24.30 -14.19 13.22
N LYS A 327 -23.21 -14.92 13.47
CA LYS A 327 -21.95 -14.38 13.99
C LYS A 327 -21.00 -14.14 12.83
N ALA A 328 -21.25 -13.08 12.06
CA ALA A 328 -20.38 -12.70 10.95
C ALA A 328 -18.90 -12.72 11.43
N PRO A 329 -18.07 -13.64 10.92
CA PRO A 329 -16.67 -13.71 11.35
C PRO A 329 -16.01 -12.37 11.07
N GLY A 330 -15.17 -11.90 11.99
CA GLY A 330 -14.44 -10.64 11.84
C GLY A 330 -13.57 -10.62 10.58
N PHE A 331 -13.15 -9.43 10.15
CA PHE A 331 -12.35 -9.23 8.95
C PHE A 331 -11.14 -10.19 8.86
N ASP A 332 -10.40 -10.37 9.97
CA ASP A 332 -9.22 -11.24 10.03
C ASP A 332 -9.55 -12.70 9.73
N HIS A 333 -10.69 -13.20 10.21
CA HIS A 333 -11.12 -14.57 9.94
C HIS A 333 -11.48 -14.76 8.46
N ARG A 334 -12.23 -13.82 7.87
CA ARG A 334 -12.53 -13.84 6.43
C ARG A 334 -11.25 -13.75 5.59
N TYR A 335 -10.29 -12.94 6.02
CA TYR A 335 -9.00 -12.82 5.35
C TYR A 335 -8.19 -14.12 5.43
N ARG A 336 -8.17 -14.77 6.60
CA ARG A 336 -7.54 -16.09 6.77
C ARG A 336 -8.19 -17.13 5.86
N ALA A 337 -9.51 -17.26 5.87
CA ALA A 337 -10.22 -18.20 5.00
C ALA A 337 -9.91 -17.97 3.50
N LEU A 338 -9.75 -16.71 3.09
CA LEU A 338 -9.29 -16.37 1.75
C LEU A 338 -7.88 -16.92 1.46
N ARG A 339 -6.94 -16.76 2.40
CA ARG A 339 -5.57 -17.31 2.28
C ARG A 339 -5.55 -18.83 2.31
N ASP A 340 -6.40 -19.47 3.12
CA ASP A 340 -6.52 -20.93 3.23
C ASP A 340 -6.88 -21.55 1.88
N LYS A 341 -7.89 -21.02 1.20
CA LYS A 341 -8.30 -21.48 -0.13
C LYS A 341 -7.24 -21.22 -1.21
N GLU A 342 -6.51 -20.11 -1.13
CA GLU A 342 -5.37 -19.86 -2.03
C GLU A 342 -4.25 -20.90 -1.84
N TYR A 343 -3.88 -21.17 -0.58
CA TYR A 343 -2.87 -22.17 -0.24
C TYR A 343 -3.30 -23.58 -0.68
N GLU A 344 -4.56 -23.95 -0.45
CA GLU A 344 -5.14 -25.22 -0.88
C GLU A 344 -5.02 -25.40 -2.41
N ARG A 345 -5.42 -24.38 -3.18
CA ARG A 345 -5.35 -24.42 -4.65
C ARG A 345 -3.92 -24.43 -5.18
N LEU A 346 -3.03 -23.63 -4.60
CA LEU A 346 -1.61 -23.64 -4.97
C LEU A 346 -0.96 -25.00 -4.69
N ARG A 347 -1.40 -25.72 -3.65
CA ARG A 347 -0.90 -27.06 -3.31
C ARG A 347 -1.51 -28.15 -4.20
N SER A 348 -2.78 -28.05 -4.56
CA SER A 348 -3.44 -29.04 -5.42
C SER A 348 -3.05 -28.92 -6.89
N GLY A 349 -2.67 -27.72 -7.32
CA GLY A 349 -2.50 -27.40 -8.74
C GLY A 349 -3.83 -27.27 -9.47
N ASN A 350 -3.72 -26.86 -10.73
CA ASN A 350 -4.76 -26.77 -11.75
C ASN A 350 -4.08 -26.76 -13.12
N ASP A 351 -4.06 -27.91 -13.79
CA ASP A 351 -3.42 -28.07 -15.10
C ASP A 351 -4.25 -27.39 -16.21
N GLU A 352 -3.57 -26.99 -17.28
CA GLU A 352 -4.22 -26.38 -18.45
C GLU A 352 -5.13 -27.40 -19.17
N SER A 353 -6.45 -27.35 -18.93
CA SER A 353 -7.45 -28.18 -19.65
C SER A 353 -7.79 -27.61 -21.04
N GLU A 354 -8.47 -28.35 -21.92
CA GLU A 354 -8.92 -27.78 -23.21
C GLU A 354 -9.92 -26.61 -23.06
N GLN A 355 -10.51 -26.44 -21.87
CA GLN A 355 -11.40 -25.33 -21.48
C GLN A 355 -10.63 -24.07 -21.00
N SER A 356 -9.28 -24.11 -20.98
CA SER A 356 -8.38 -23.16 -20.30
C SER A 356 -8.09 -21.82 -20.98
N ARG A 357 -8.61 -21.57 -22.19
CA ARG A 357 -8.27 -20.32 -22.90
C ARG A 357 -8.66 -19.07 -22.10
N ASP A 358 -9.74 -19.16 -21.35
CA ASP A 358 -10.27 -18.08 -20.52
C ASP A 358 -9.85 -18.18 -19.04
N GLU A 359 -9.03 -19.18 -18.69
CA GLU A 359 -8.59 -19.41 -17.33
C GLU A 359 -7.43 -18.48 -16.94
N GLN A 360 -7.65 -17.72 -15.87
CA GLN A 360 -6.69 -16.73 -15.37
C GLN A 360 -5.76 -17.31 -14.29
N PHE A 361 -5.84 -18.61 -14.03
CA PHE A 361 -5.01 -19.31 -13.05
C PHE A 361 -4.61 -20.72 -13.51
N VAL A 362 -3.33 -20.91 -13.80
CA VAL A 362 -2.76 -22.21 -14.21
C VAL A 362 -1.58 -22.50 -13.29
N CYS A 363 -1.63 -23.64 -12.59
CA CYS A 363 -0.67 -24.01 -11.55
C CYS A 363 -0.31 -25.49 -11.69
N GLU A 364 0.88 -25.75 -12.21
CA GLU A 364 1.29 -27.11 -12.60
C GLU A 364 2.44 -27.62 -11.71
N THR A 365 2.62 -28.93 -11.70
CA THR A 365 3.82 -29.55 -11.12
C THR A 365 4.99 -29.38 -12.12
N PRO A 366 6.22 -29.09 -11.67
CA PRO A 366 7.39 -29.05 -12.54
C PRO A 366 7.66 -30.40 -13.22
N LEU A 367 8.45 -30.38 -14.28
CA LEU A 367 8.86 -31.59 -15.01
C LEU A 367 10.07 -32.28 -14.36
N GLY A 368 10.95 -31.52 -13.71
CA GLY A 368 12.15 -32.04 -13.05
C GLY A 368 11.85 -32.88 -11.80
N ASP A 369 12.87 -33.57 -11.28
CA ASP A 369 12.71 -34.42 -10.09
C ASP A 369 12.78 -33.57 -8.80
N PRO A 370 11.68 -33.44 -8.03
CA PRO A 370 11.67 -32.62 -6.82
C PRO A 370 12.53 -33.20 -5.69
N THR A 371 13.00 -34.44 -5.77
CA THR A 371 13.83 -35.04 -4.72
C THR A 371 15.16 -34.32 -4.51
N VAL A 372 15.66 -33.61 -5.54
CA VAL A 372 16.87 -32.78 -5.46
C VAL A 372 16.76 -31.67 -4.40
N LEU A 373 15.53 -31.26 -4.05
CA LEU A 373 15.25 -30.19 -3.09
C LEU A 373 15.11 -30.69 -1.64
N GLN A 374 15.00 -32.00 -1.42
CA GLN A 374 14.87 -32.58 -0.07
C GLN A 374 16.00 -32.19 0.89
N PRO A 375 17.29 -32.13 0.49
CA PRO A 375 18.37 -31.67 1.37
C PRO A 375 18.17 -30.23 1.86
N LEU A 376 17.53 -29.39 1.05
CA LEU A 376 17.19 -28.01 1.42
C LEU A 376 15.94 -27.91 2.31
N GLY A 377 15.23 -29.02 2.53
CA GLY A 377 13.98 -29.03 3.29
C GLY A 377 12.86 -28.28 2.57
N ILE A 378 12.86 -28.31 1.23
CA ILE A 378 11.83 -27.76 0.37
C ILE A 378 11.02 -28.93 -0.19
N VAL A 379 9.70 -28.87 -0.04
CA VAL A 379 8.76 -29.78 -0.69
C VAL A 379 8.46 -29.22 -2.08
N GLY A 380 8.45 -30.12 -3.07
CA GLY A 380 8.38 -29.80 -4.51
C GLY A 380 7.61 -28.52 -4.87
N PRO A 381 8.18 -27.66 -5.73
CA PRO A 381 7.60 -26.38 -6.07
C PRO A 381 6.39 -26.55 -6.99
N MET A 382 5.59 -25.51 -7.12
CA MET A 382 4.50 -25.44 -8.10
C MET A 382 4.74 -24.25 -9.03
N LEU A 383 4.50 -24.49 -10.31
CA LEU A 383 4.72 -23.55 -11.40
C LEU A 383 3.42 -22.83 -11.73
N VAL A 384 3.30 -21.57 -11.31
CA VAL A 384 2.11 -20.75 -11.55
C VAL A 384 2.28 -20.03 -12.90
N LYS A 385 1.94 -20.70 -13.99
CA LYS A 385 2.12 -20.19 -15.37
C LYS A 385 1.24 -19.00 -15.70
N LYS A 386 0.02 -18.98 -15.15
CA LYS A 386 -0.90 -17.84 -15.25
C LYS A 386 -1.43 -17.55 -13.86
N LEU A 387 -1.43 -16.29 -13.46
CA LEU A 387 -2.15 -15.82 -12.29
C LEU A 387 -2.72 -14.43 -12.56
N ARG A 388 -3.91 -14.18 -12.01
CA ARG A 388 -4.47 -12.84 -11.86
C ARG A 388 -4.57 -12.49 -10.38
N GLU A 389 -4.02 -11.34 -10.02
CA GLU A 389 -4.20 -10.72 -8.72
C GLU A 389 -5.00 -9.43 -8.88
N VAL A 390 -6.04 -9.25 -8.07
CA VAL A 390 -6.70 -7.95 -7.92
C VAL A 390 -6.23 -7.30 -6.63
N ARG A 391 -5.70 -6.07 -6.73
CA ARG A 391 -5.23 -5.27 -5.60
C ARG A 391 -6.05 -4.02 -5.43
N ALA A 392 -6.81 -3.93 -4.33
CA ALA A 392 -7.66 -2.81 -4.00
C ALA A 392 -7.01 -1.88 -2.97
N LEU A 393 -7.08 -0.57 -3.20
CA LEU A 393 -6.78 0.43 -2.18
C LEU A 393 -8.01 0.57 -1.29
N LYS A 394 -7.95 0.04 -0.06
CA LYS A 394 -9.03 0.13 0.94
C LYS A 394 -9.01 1.48 1.65
N ALA A 395 -7.83 1.87 2.10
CA ALA A 395 -7.59 3.06 2.89
C ALA A 395 -6.11 3.49 2.75
N PHE A 396 -5.69 4.48 3.52
CA PHE A 396 -4.28 4.80 3.70
C PHE A 396 -4.00 5.19 5.14
N THR A 397 -2.72 5.13 5.53
CA THR A 397 -2.23 5.58 6.84
C THR A 397 -1.21 6.70 6.68
N ARG A 398 -0.84 7.32 7.80
CA ARG A 398 0.30 8.25 7.93
C ARG A 398 1.00 7.97 9.23
N LEU A 399 2.29 8.30 9.29
CA LEU A 399 3.11 8.17 10.50
C LEU A 399 3.16 6.74 11.07
N VAL A 400 2.69 5.76 10.31
CA VAL A 400 2.40 4.38 10.73
C VAL A 400 2.59 3.48 9.52
N ASP A 401 3.63 2.65 9.55
CA ASP A 401 3.82 1.58 8.55
C ASP A 401 2.57 0.69 8.52
N ALA A 402 2.01 0.51 7.32
CA ALA A 402 0.61 0.17 7.05
C ALA A 402 0.27 -1.33 7.19
N GLU A 403 0.74 -1.97 8.26
CA GLU A 403 0.96 -3.42 8.20
C GLU A 403 0.23 -4.31 9.20
N SER A 404 -0.64 -3.76 10.02
CA SER A 404 -1.55 -4.63 10.75
C SER A 404 -2.82 -4.82 9.92
N THR A 405 -3.28 -6.07 9.82
CA THR A 405 -4.64 -6.41 9.42
C THR A 405 -5.71 -5.80 10.34
N THR A 406 -5.33 -4.99 11.35
CA THR A 406 -6.22 -4.43 12.38
C THR A 406 -5.73 -3.09 12.96
N ASP A 407 -6.68 -2.18 13.20
CA ASP A 407 -6.64 -0.96 14.04
C ASP A 407 -5.49 0.04 13.90
N ALA A 408 -4.80 0.12 12.75
CA ALA A 408 -4.26 1.42 12.36
C ALA A 408 -5.45 2.36 12.09
N LYS A 409 -5.35 3.65 12.43
CA LYS A 409 -6.38 4.64 12.03
C LYS A 409 -6.35 4.81 10.52
N GLU A 410 -7.07 3.93 9.84
CA GLU A 410 -7.30 3.91 8.41
C GLU A 410 -8.07 5.18 8.01
N MET A 411 -7.48 5.99 7.14
CA MET A 411 -8.18 7.14 6.62
C MET A 411 -9.08 6.75 5.45
N PRO A 412 -10.37 7.14 5.46
CA PRO A 412 -11.26 6.85 4.35
C PRO A 412 -10.85 7.61 3.09
N LEU A 413 -11.12 6.98 1.94
CA LEU A 413 -10.88 7.53 0.60
C LEU A 413 -11.95 8.53 0.15
N SER A 414 -13.04 8.66 0.90
CA SER A 414 -14.22 9.47 0.58
C SER A 414 -14.85 9.98 1.88
N ALA A 415 -15.58 11.10 1.83
CA ALA A 415 -16.34 11.56 2.99
C ALA A 415 -17.57 10.68 3.26
N LYS A 416 -18.10 10.02 2.22
CA LYS A 416 -19.22 9.08 2.32
C LYS A 416 -18.76 7.64 2.08
N PRO A 417 -19.41 6.64 2.71
CA PRO A 417 -19.19 5.24 2.37
C PRO A 417 -19.36 5.00 0.87
N LEU A 418 -18.46 4.20 0.30
CA LEU A 418 -18.48 3.81 -1.11
C LEU A 418 -18.94 2.37 -1.21
N ARG A 419 -19.63 2.05 -2.31
CA ARG A 419 -19.94 0.65 -2.66
C ARG A 419 -18.88 0.02 -3.56
N TRP A 420 -17.81 0.74 -3.86
CA TRP A 420 -16.71 0.27 -4.70
C TRP A 420 -15.40 0.88 -4.23
N LEU A 421 -14.29 0.24 -4.59
CA LEU A 421 -12.94 0.73 -4.30
C LEU A 421 -12.09 0.77 -5.57
N PRO A 422 -11.12 1.71 -5.65
CA PRO A 422 -10.17 1.70 -6.75
C PRO A 422 -9.24 0.48 -6.60
N ALA A 423 -9.04 -0.24 -7.70
CA ALA A 423 -8.18 -1.41 -7.74
C ALA A 423 -7.37 -1.46 -9.03
N MET A 424 -6.35 -2.30 -9.05
CA MET A 424 -5.64 -2.69 -10.26
C MET A 424 -5.64 -4.20 -10.41
N GLU A 425 -5.66 -4.66 -11.65
CA GLU A 425 -5.47 -6.06 -12.01
C GLU A 425 -4.01 -6.26 -12.42
N VAL A 426 -3.41 -7.31 -11.90
CA VAL A 426 -2.08 -7.75 -12.29
C VAL A 426 -2.23 -9.14 -12.86
N GLN A 427 -1.75 -9.34 -14.08
CA GLN A 427 -1.64 -10.67 -14.68
C GLN A 427 -0.16 -11.02 -14.76
N GLY A 428 0.16 -12.25 -14.42
CA GLY A 428 1.55 -12.63 -14.23
C GLY A 428 1.78 -14.13 -14.17
N GLU A 429 2.98 -14.45 -13.70
CA GLU A 429 3.49 -15.80 -13.51
C GLU A 429 4.23 -15.85 -12.17
N GLY A 430 4.46 -17.03 -11.62
CA GLY A 430 5.10 -17.19 -10.32
C GLY A 430 5.56 -18.60 -10.00
N VAL A 431 6.28 -18.70 -8.89
CA VAL A 431 6.75 -19.96 -8.32
C VAL A 431 6.27 -20.03 -6.88
N PHE A 432 5.53 -21.10 -6.56
CA PHE A 432 5.08 -21.38 -5.21
C PHE A 432 5.97 -22.45 -4.58
N LEU A 433 6.55 -22.13 -3.44
CA LEU A 433 7.49 -22.96 -2.69
C LEU A 433 6.86 -23.36 -1.36
N ARG A 434 7.15 -24.58 -0.91
CA ARG A 434 6.76 -25.05 0.43
C ARG A 434 7.97 -25.62 1.15
N LEU A 435 8.08 -25.35 2.44
CA LEU A 435 9.06 -26.00 3.29
C LEU A 435 8.48 -27.31 3.85
N ASP A 436 9.37 -28.25 4.17
CA ASP A 436 9.00 -29.47 4.87
C ASP A 436 8.53 -29.12 6.28
N GLU A 437 7.23 -29.31 6.53
CA GLU A 437 6.58 -28.96 7.80
C GLU A 437 7.20 -29.71 8.98
N SER A 438 7.61 -30.97 8.80
CA SER A 438 8.20 -31.76 9.89
C SER A 438 9.58 -31.24 10.30
N ARG A 439 10.41 -30.83 9.34
CA ARG A 439 11.71 -30.21 9.57
C ARG A 439 11.54 -28.81 10.16
N LEU A 440 10.58 -28.04 9.65
CA LEU A 440 10.28 -26.70 10.14
C LEU A 440 9.79 -26.72 11.59
N ASP A 441 8.88 -27.64 11.92
CA ASP A 441 8.36 -27.86 13.28
C ASP A 441 9.48 -28.25 14.27
N ALA A 442 10.48 -29.02 13.82
CA ALA A 442 11.63 -29.36 14.64
C ALA A 442 12.56 -28.15 14.86
N TRP A 443 12.80 -27.36 13.81
CA TRP A 443 13.62 -26.16 13.87
C TRP A 443 13.01 -25.05 14.74
N GLU A 444 11.71 -24.79 14.62
CA GLU A 444 11.04 -23.72 15.39
C GLU A 444 10.98 -24.02 16.89
N LYS A 445 11.02 -25.30 17.29
CA LYS A 445 11.07 -25.75 18.69
C LYS A 445 12.46 -25.60 19.32
N ALA A 446 13.50 -25.32 18.53
CA ALA A 446 14.84 -25.10 19.06
C ALA A 446 14.85 -23.84 19.97
N PRO A 447 15.34 -23.91 21.21
CA PRO A 447 15.29 -22.78 22.14
C PRO A 447 15.95 -21.50 21.61
N ALA A 448 17.06 -21.61 20.87
CA ALA A 448 17.76 -20.47 20.29
C ALA A 448 16.91 -19.74 19.22
N VAL A 449 16.22 -20.51 18.35
CA VAL A 449 15.32 -19.97 17.32
C VAL A 449 14.14 -19.27 17.97
N ALA A 450 13.46 -19.93 18.91
CA ALA A 450 12.32 -19.36 19.62
C ALA A 450 12.71 -18.08 20.37
N ALA A 451 13.82 -18.08 21.10
CA ALA A 451 14.31 -16.92 21.84
C ALA A 451 14.67 -15.74 20.91
N ARG A 452 15.23 -16.03 19.73
CA ARG A 452 15.59 -14.99 18.76
C ARG A 452 14.36 -14.32 18.15
N VAL A 453 13.38 -15.11 17.71
CA VAL A 453 12.12 -14.59 17.15
C VAL A 453 11.29 -13.88 18.20
N GLU A 454 11.36 -14.32 19.46
CA GLU A 454 10.69 -13.65 20.58
C GLU A 454 11.13 -12.19 20.75
N ARG A 455 12.39 -11.87 20.44
CA ARG A 455 12.89 -10.47 20.45
C ARG A 455 12.15 -9.61 19.42
N ILE A 456 12.01 -10.13 18.20
CA ILE A 456 11.26 -9.50 17.11
C ILE A 456 9.80 -9.34 17.51
N ARG A 457 9.16 -10.43 17.99
CA ARG A 457 7.76 -10.45 18.42
C ARG A 457 7.49 -9.45 19.54
N THR A 458 8.35 -9.40 20.56
CA THR A 458 8.23 -8.45 21.67
C THR A 458 8.39 -7.01 21.20
N ALA A 459 9.36 -6.72 20.32
CA ALA A 459 9.54 -5.37 19.77
C ALA A 459 8.32 -4.92 18.94
N HIS A 460 7.80 -5.82 18.10
CA HIS A 460 6.60 -5.57 17.30
C HIS A 460 5.35 -5.43 18.17
N GLN A 461 5.17 -6.28 19.18
CA GLN A 461 4.04 -6.19 20.11
C GLN A 461 4.01 -4.85 20.84
N ARG A 462 5.16 -4.39 21.37
CA ARG A 462 5.27 -3.05 21.97
C ARG A 462 4.91 -1.93 21.01
N MET A 463 5.26 -2.07 19.73
CA MET A 463 4.88 -1.13 18.69
C MET A 463 3.35 -1.12 18.48
N LEU A 464 2.72 -2.29 18.38
CA LEU A 464 1.27 -2.41 18.24
C LEU A 464 0.52 -1.80 19.43
N GLU A 465 0.95 -2.12 20.66
CA GLU A 465 0.36 -1.59 21.91
C GLU A 465 0.48 -0.07 22.02
N GLN A 466 1.61 0.50 21.61
CA GLN A 466 1.82 1.96 21.59
C GLN A 466 0.97 2.68 20.53
N ARG A 467 0.49 1.93 19.53
CA ARG A 467 -0.32 2.47 18.43
C ARG A 467 -1.83 2.30 18.68
N ALA A 468 -2.22 1.29 19.46
CA ALA A 468 -3.62 1.03 19.78
C ALA A 468 -4.23 2.17 20.62
N ASP A 469 -5.50 2.50 20.37
CA ASP A 469 -6.26 3.43 21.22
C ASP A 469 -6.43 2.85 22.64
N ASP A 470 -6.53 1.52 22.74
CA ASP A 470 -6.53 0.73 23.97
C ASP A 470 -5.47 -0.38 23.86
N PRO A 471 -4.35 -0.30 24.62
CA PRO A 471 -3.30 -1.32 24.58
C PRO A 471 -3.79 -2.74 24.89
N SER A 472 -4.86 -2.90 25.69
CA SER A 472 -5.42 -4.21 26.02
C SER A 472 -6.15 -4.88 24.87
N ARG A 473 -6.44 -4.12 23.80
CA ARG A 473 -7.08 -4.58 22.56
C ARG A 473 -6.11 -4.65 21.39
N ALA A 474 -4.82 -4.41 21.62
CA ALA A 474 -3.81 -4.54 20.59
C ALA A 474 -3.78 -5.99 20.09
N VAL A 475 -3.84 -6.15 18.77
CA VAL A 475 -3.77 -7.47 18.15
C VAL A 475 -2.39 -8.09 18.41
N PRO A 476 -2.30 -9.41 18.64
CA PRO A 476 -1.01 -10.07 18.80
C PRO A 476 -0.12 -9.89 17.56
N SER A 477 1.17 -9.68 17.79
CA SER A 477 2.16 -9.72 16.72
C SER A 477 2.08 -11.05 15.94
N PRO A 478 2.09 -11.01 14.59
CA PRO A 478 2.09 -12.21 13.76
C PRO A 478 3.47 -12.90 13.70
N ALA A 479 4.48 -12.36 14.40
CA ALA A 479 5.84 -12.85 14.33
C ALA A 479 5.99 -14.22 15.02
N ILE A 480 5.95 -15.27 14.21
CA ILE A 480 6.28 -16.65 14.57
C ILE A 480 7.49 -17.12 13.74
N PRO A 481 8.27 -18.11 14.20
CA PRO A 481 9.52 -18.49 13.53
C PRO A 481 9.36 -18.79 12.04
N ARG A 482 8.35 -19.58 11.68
CA ARG A 482 8.02 -19.89 10.28
C ARG A 482 7.71 -18.65 9.43
N MET A 483 7.01 -17.66 9.99
CA MET A 483 6.66 -16.43 9.28
C MET A 483 7.92 -15.60 8.98
N VAL A 484 8.78 -15.37 9.98
CA VAL A 484 10.01 -14.59 9.80
C VAL A 484 10.97 -15.31 8.85
N LEU A 485 11.05 -16.65 8.93
CA LEU A 485 11.85 -17.47 8.02
C LEU A 485 11.36 -17.35 6.57
N LEU A 486 10.08 -17.61 6.31
CA LEU A 486 9.50 -17.57 4.96
C LEU A 486 9.57 -16.17 4.36
N HIS A 487 9.31 -15.14 5.15
CA HIS A 487 9.44 -13.74 4.75
C HIS A 487 10.88 -13.43 4.32
N THR A 488 11.85 -13.77 5.18
CA THR A 488 13.27 -13.51 4.89
C THR A 488 13.76 -14.35 3.70
N LEU A 489 13.29 -15.59 3.56
CA LEU A 489 13.59 -16.47 2.43
C LEU A 489 13.07 -15.86 1.12
N ALA A 490 11.83 -15.38 1.09
CA ALA A 490 11.31 -14.73 -0.10
C ALA A 490 12.10 -13.48 -0.49
N HIS A 491 12.56 -12.72 0.49
CA HIS A 491 13.39 -11.55 0.23
C HIS A 491 14.72 -11.88 -0.46
N VAL A 492 15.43 -12.92 0.03
CA VAL A 492 16.68 -13.33 -0.60
C VAL A 492 16.45 -13.96 -1.99
N LEU A 493 15.34 -14.69 -2.17
CA LEU A 493 14.98 -15.28 -3.46
C LEU A 493 14.56 -14.22 -4.49
N ILE A 494 13.80 -13.20 -4.10
CA ILE A 494 13.46 -12.08 -4.99
C ILE A 494 14.74 -11.36 -5.45
N ASN A 495 15.70 -11.15 -4.54
CA ASN A 495 16.98 -10.56 -4.91
C ASN A 495 17.75 -11.46 -5.91
N GLU A 496 17.83 -12.76 -5.66
CA GLU A 496 18.52 -13.69 -6.56
C GLU A 496 17.84 -13.79 -7.93
N TRP A 497 16.52 -13.98 -7.96
CA TRP A 497 15.74 -14.02 -9.19
C TRP A 497 15.67 -12.71 -9.93
N SER A 498 15.87 -11.57 -9.26
CA SER A 498 16.00 -10.30 -9.97
C SER A 498 17.24 -10.25 -10.88
N LEU A 499 18.26 -11.05 -10.55
CA LEU A 499 19.48 -11.18 -11.34
C LEU A 499 19.36 -12.30 -12.39
N GLU A 500 18.67 -13.40 -12.07
CA GLU A 500 18.58 -14.58 -12.94
C GLU A 500 17.40 -14.56 -13.92
N ALA A 501 16.22 -14.10 -13.48
CA ALA A 501 14.98 -14.12 -14.29
C ALA A 501 14.79 -12.86 -15.15
N GLY A 502 15.65 -11.85 -15.00
CA GLY A 502 15.59 -10.60 -15.79
C GLY A 502 14.48 -9.62 -15.38
N TYR A 503 13.78 -9.89 -14.27
CA TYR A 503 12.81 -8.96 -13.69
C TYR A 503 13.47 -8.08 -12.64
N PRO A 504 13.27 -6.75 -12.63
CA PRO A 504 13.74 -5.94 -11.52
C PRO A 504 13.02 -6.35 -10.23
N ALA A 505 13.69 -6.29 -9.07
CA ALA A 505 13.09 -6.70 -7.79
C ALA A 505 11.74 -6.01 -7.53
N ALA A 506 11.59 -4.74 -7.91
CA ALA A 506 10.34 -3.97 -7.77
C ALA A 506 9.15 -4.52 -8.59
N SER A 507 9.40 -5.37 -9.58
CA SER A 507 8.40 -6.08 -10.40
C SER A 507 8.11 -7.49 -9.91
N LEU A 508 8.81 -7.98 -8.88
CA LEU A 508 8.52 -9.23 -8.20
C LEU A 508 7.89 -8.93 -6.85
N ARG A 509 6.94 -9.76 -6.43
CA ARG A 509 6.25 -9.63 -5.15
C ARG A 509 6.13 -10.98 -4.47
N GLU A 510 6.21 -10.96 -3.14
CA GLU A 510 5.96 -12.12 -2.31
C GLU A 510 4.52 -12.14 -1.79
N ARG A 511 4.02 -13.36 -1.58
CA ARG A 511 2.76 -13.66 -0.92
C ARG A 511 2.99 -14.82 0.05
N LEU A 512 2.93 -14.54 1.35
CA LEU A 512 3.26 -15.51 2.40
C LEU A 512 2.04 -16.33 2.83
N TYR A 513 2.27 -17.61 3.10
CA TYR A 513 1.33 -18.54 3.70
C TYR A 513 2.02 -19.18 4.91
N ALA A 514 1.96 -18.48 6.05
CA ALA A 514 2.67 -18.81 7.27
C ALA A 514 1.70 -18.89 8.46
N ALA A 515 1.08 -20.05 8.63
CA ALA A 515 0.16 -20.38 9.71
C ALA A 515 0.56 -21.74 10.30
N ASP A 516 -0.10 -22.22 11.35
CA ASP A 516 0.22 -23.52 11.97
C ASP A 516 0.17 -24.69 10.98
N ASP A 517 -0.68 -24.59 9.95
CA ASP A 517 -0.90 -25.54 8.86
C ASP A 517 -0.37 -25.07 7.50
N MET A 518 0.39 -23.98 7.47
CA MET A 518 0.98 -23.44 6.23
C MET A 518 2.45 -23.08 6.38
N ALA A 519 3.25 -23.64 5.47
CA ALA A 519 4.67 -23.36 5.36
C ALA A 519 5.06 -23.02 3.91
N GLY A 520 4.38 -22.06 3.28
CA GLY A 520 4.58 -21.75 1.86
C GLY A 520 4.78 -20.28 1.54
N VAL A 521 5.39 -20.03 0.39
CA VAL A 521 5.57 -18.70 -0.17
C VAL A 521 5.42 -18.72 -1.68
N LEU A 522 4.61 -17.80 -2.20
CA LEU A 522 4.50 -17.54 -3.63
C LEU A 522 5.30 -16.28 -3.95
N ILE A 523 6.18 -16.37 -4.94
CA ILE A 523 6.83 -15.19 -5.53
C ILE A 523 6.37 -15.10 -6.97
N TYR A 524 5.91 -13.92 -7.35
CA TYR A 524 5.21 -13.73 -8.62
C TYR A 524 5.46 -12.34 -9.21
N THR A 525 5.15 -12.18 -10.49
CA THR A 525 5.27 -10.90 -11.17
C THR A 525 4.14 -9.93 -10.76
N ALA A 526 4.52 -8.70 -10.44
CA ALA A 526 3.68 -7.72 -9.74
C ALA A 526 3.30 -6.49 -10.59
N THR A 527 3.64 -6.46 -11.89
CA THR A 527 3.41 -5.31 -12.77
C THR A 527 2.77 -5.72 -14.09
N SER A 528 1.68 -5.02 -14.46
CA SER A 528 0.91 -5.22 -15.69
C SER A 528 1.51 -4.57 -16.94
N ASP A 529 2.51 -3.70 -16.80
CA ASP A 529 2.66 -2.55 -17.71
C ASP A 529 3.63 -2.74 -18.89
N SER A 530 4.44 -3.79 -18.95
CA SER A 530 5.46 -3.89 -20.04
C SER A 530 6.21 -5.20 -20.19
N ALA A 531 6.12 -6.12 -19.23
CA ALA A 531 6.75 -7.43 -19.35
C ALA A 531 5.63 -8.46 -19.47
N GLY A 532 5.29 -8.84 -20.71
CA GLY A 532 4.60 -10.12 -20.89
C GLY A 532 5.36 -11.21 -20.12
N SER A 533 4.65 -12.16 -19.53
CA SER A 533 5.30 -13.34 -18.94
C SER A 533 6.17 -13.95 -20.03
N LEU A 534 7.49 -13.91 -19.84
CA LEU A 534 8.46 -14.51 -20.76
C LEU A 534 8.77 -15.96 -20.35
N GLY A 535 8.07 -16.50 -19.34
CA GLY A 535 8.40 -17.78 -18.70
C GLY A 535 9.66 -17.72 -17.83
N GLY A 536 10.29 -16.56 -17.70
CA GLY A 536 11.60 -16.41 -17.08
C GLY A 536 11.60 -16.67 -15.57
N LEU A 537 10.52 -16.30 -14.88
CA LEU A 537 10.36 -16.56 -13.45
C LEU A 537 9.87 -17.99 -13.21
N VAL A 538 8.90 -18.47 -13.99
CA VAL A 538 8.37 -19.84 -13.87
C VAL A 538 9.47 -20.88 -14.09
N ALA A 539 10.37 -20.65 -15.06
CA ALA A 539 11.51 -21.54 -15.29
C ALA A 539 12.40 -21.71 -14.05
N GLN A 540 12.50 -20.69 -13.19
CA GLN A 540 13.26 -20.78 -11.93
C GLN A 540 12.67 -21.76 -10.92
N GLY A 541 11.40 -22.14 -11.10
CA GLY A 541 10.74 -23.15 -10.28
C GLY A 541 11.09 -24.59 -10.66
N GLU A 542 11.78 -24.84 -11.78
CA GLU A 542 12.23 -26.20 -12.09
C GLU A 542 13.23 -26.70 -11.03
N PRO A 543 13.08 -27.92 -10.48
CA PRO A 543 13.80 -28.36 -9.28
C PRO A 543 15.32 -28.18 -9.31
N GLU A 544 15.99 -28.49 -10.42
CA GLU A 544 17.45 -28.37 -10.55
C GLU A 544 17.92 -26.91 -10.63
N LEU A 545 17.09 -26.01 -11.18
CA LEU A 545 17.40 -24.59 -11.19
C LEU A 545 17.12 -23.99 -9.80
N LEU A 546 15.99 -24.34 -9.19
CA LEU A 546 15.61 -23.91 -7.86
C LEU A 546 16.65 -24.32 -6.80
N ASP A 547 17.18 -25.55 -6.82
CA ASP A 547 18.25 -25.97 -5.90
C ASP A 547 19.47 -25.03 -6.00
N ARG A 548 19.91 -24.72 -7.23
CA ARG A 548 21.04 -23.82 -7.47
C ARG A 548 20.75 -22.40 -7.00
N THR A 549 19.58 -21.85 -7.31
CA THR A 549 19.19 -20.50 -6.89
C THR A 549 19.09 -20.42 -5.37
N VAL A 550 18.44 -21.37 -4.69
CA VAL A 550 18.31 -21.35 -3.23
C VAL A 550 19.69 -21.40 -2.57
N ARG A 551 20.59 -22.29 -3.02
CA ARG A 551 21.97 -22.33 -2.50
C ARG A 551 22.70 -21.01 -2.75
N SER A 552 22.56 -20.43 -3.94
CA SER A 552 23.17 -19.12 -4.27
C SER A 552 22.65 -18.01 -3.36
N ALA A 553 21.32 -17.91 -3.20
CA ALA A 553 20.66 -16.91 -2.38
C ALA A 553 21.05 -17.03 -0.90
N VAL A 554 21.10 -18.26 -0.36
CA VAL A 554 21.52 -18.53 1.02
C VAL A 554 22.99 -18.16 1.22
N ARG A 555 23.90 -18.57 0.33
CA ARG A 555 25.32 -18.16 0.39
C ARG A 555 25.49 -16.64 0.33
N ARG A 556 24.76 -15.96 -0.54
CA ARG A 556 24.78 -14.49 -0.61
C ARG A 556 24.29 -13.88 0.70
N ALA A 557 23.30 -14.48 1.34
CA ALA A 557 22.76 -14.04 2.62
C ALA A 557 23.74 -14.24 3.80
N GLU A 558 24.83 -14.99 3.65
CA GLU A 558 25.88 -15.13 4.68
C GLU A 558 26.67 -13.83 4.85
N TRP A 559 26.85 -13.04 3.79
CA TRP A 559 27.69 -11.85 3.81
C TRP A 559 26.89 -10.54 3.66
N CYS A 560 27.11 -9.58 4.57
CA CYS A 560 26.59 -8.22 4.45
C CYS A 560 27.72 -7.20 4.57
N SER A 561 27.75 -6.21 3.69
CA SER A 561 28.74 -5.11 3.74
C SER A 561 28.63 -4.23 4.99
N SER A 562 27.53 -4.35 5.73
CA SER A 562 27.30 -3.64 7.00
C SER A 562 27.59 -4.51 8.23
N ASP A 563 28.16 -5.70 8.08
CA ASP A 563 28.61 -6.51 9.20
C ASP A 563 29.84 -5.90 9.90
N PRO A 564 29.98 -6.07 11.23
CA PRO A 564 29.13 -6.87 12.12
C PRO A 564 27.86 -6.15 12.58
N LEU A 565 27.73 -4.83 12.35
CA LEU A 565 26.60 -4.02 12.84
C LEU A 565 25.24 -4.53 12.39
N CYS A 566 25.15 -5.12 11.19
CA CYS A 566 23.93 -5.75 10.72
C CYS A 566 23.63 -7.06 11.47
N MET A 567 24.57 -8.02 11.49
CA MET A 567 24.38 -9.32 12.13
C MET A 567 24.09 -9.23 13.64
N GLU A 568 24.77 -8.31 14.34
CA GLU A 568 24.66 -8.12 15.79
C GLU A 568 23.52 -7.17 16.20
N ALA A 569 22.76 -6.62 15.23
CA ALA A 569 21.69 -5.68 15.53
C ALA A 569 20.59 -6.32 16.40
N GLU A 570 20.36 -5.73 17.58
CA GLU A 570 19.28 -6.16 18.48
C GLU A 570 17.91 -5.59 18.10
N ALA A 571 17.92 -4.50 17.34
CA ALA A 571 16.75 -3.85 16.77
C ALA A 571 17.21 -3.01 15.57
N SER A 572 16.62 -3.25 14.40
CA SER A 572 16.90 -2.51 13.16
C SER A 572 15.62 -2.19 12.39
N GLY A 573 15.75 -1.42 11.30
CA GLY A 573 14.63 -0.87 10.56
C GLY A 573 14.02 0.38 11.21
N THR A 574 13.05 0.99 10.53
CA THR A 574 12.41 2.26 10.93
C THR A 574 11.73 2.18 12.30
N VAL A 575 11.30 0.98 12.70
CA VAL A 575 10.55 0.75 13.94
C VAL A 575 11.22 -0.21 14.91
N GLY A 576 12.44 -0.67 14.60
CA GLY A 576 13.19 -1.58 15.48
C GLY A 576 12.59 -2.98 15.57
N THR A 577 11.92 -3.44 14.52
CA THR A 577 11.22 -4.73 14.44
C THR A 577 11.97 -5.77 13.60
N ASN A 578 13.17 -5.43 13.15
CA ASN A 578 14.07 -6.34 12.45
C ASN A 578 15.29 -6.66 13.31
N LEU A 579 15.98 -7.75 13.00
CA LEU A 579 17.31 -8.05 13.54
C LEU A 579 18.35 -7.88 12.43
N ALA A 580 18.90 -8.97 11.90
CA ALA A 580 19.92 -8.91 10.86
C ALA A 580 19.34 -8.67 9.47
N ALA A 581 18.77 -7.47 9.29
CA ALA A 581 18.17 -7.04 8.03
C ALA A 581 18.47 -5.56 7.75
N CYS A 582 18.98 -5.28 6.55
CA CYS A 582 19.22 -3.93 6.05
C CYS A 582 19.09 -3.87 4.52
N HIS A 583 19.17 -2.65 3.96
CA HIS A 583 19.15 -2.43 2.50
C HIS A 583 20.29 -3.08 1.74
N ALA A 584 21.39 -3.45 2.42
CA ALA A 584 22.52 -4.12 1.76
C ALA A 584 22.33 -5.64 1.62
N CYS A 585 21.37 -6.26 2.32
CA CYS A 585 21.21 -7.72 2.31
C CYS A 585 19.79 -8.19 1.96
N VAL A 586 18.76 -7.79 2.72
CA VAL A 586 17.42 -8.42 2.63
C VAL A 586 16.27 -7.43 2.48
N MET A 587 16.44 -6.12 2.66
CA MET A 587 15.30 -5.20 2.43
C MET A 587 15.06 -5.04 0.92
N LEU A 588 13.80 -5.10 0.52
CA LEU A 588 13.31 -4.98 -0.85
C LEU A 588 12.61 -3.63 -1.10
N PRO A 589 12.37 -3.24 -2.37
CA PRO A 589 11.42 -2.18 -2.69
C PRO A 589 10.04 -2.41 -2.06
N GLU A 590 9.33 -1.35 -1.68
CA GLU A 590 8.04 -1.44 -0.98
C GLU A 590 6.96 -2.15 -1.82
N THR A 591 7.08 -2.13 -3.15
CA THR A 591 6.15 -2.82 -4.06
C THR A 591 6.28 -4.34 -4.02
N SER A 592 7.40 -4.86 -3.52
CA SER A 592 7.73 -6.29 -3.52
C SER A 592 7.31 -7.02 -2.25
N CYS A 593 7.26 -6.32 -1.11
CA CYS A 593 6.96 -6.91 0.18
C CYS A 593 5.48 -6.68 0.56
N GLU A 594 4.77 -7.72 0.98
CA GLU A 594 3.42 -7.57 1.59
C GLU A 594 3.50 -6.99 3.01
N HIS A 595 4.68 -7.13 3.62
CA HIS A 595 4.97 -6.86 5.01
C HIS A 595 5.98 -5.69 5.19
N ASN A 596 5.93 -4.66 4.33
CA ASN A 596 6.75 -3.42 4.35
C ASN A 596 8.17 -3.51 4.97
N ASN A 597 8.91 -4.58 4.69
CA ASN A 597 10.24 -4.82 5.24
C ASN A 597 10.34 -4.83 6.79
N ILE A 598 9.32 -5.29 7.51
CA ILE A 598 9.41 -5.57 8.96
C ILE A 598 9.44 -7.08 9.26
N LEU A 599 9.84 -7.48 10.47
CA LEU A 599 9.90 -8.89 10.85
C LEU A 599 10.83 -9.69 9.93
N LEU A 600 12.05 -9.17 9.71
CA LEU A 600 13.10 -9.76 8.87
C LEU A 600 14.35 -10.09 9.70
N ASP A 601 14.98 -11.23 9.39
CA ASP A 601 16.22 -11.66 10.04
C ASP A 601 16.97 -12.74 9.24
N ARG A 602 18.04 -12.36 8.53
CA ARG A 602 18.82 -13.31 7.71
C ARG A 602 19.50 -14.41 8.53
N ALA A 603 19.72 -14.20 9.83
CA ALA A 603 20.28 -15.23 10.71
C ALA A 603 19.38 -16.47 10.81
N LEU A 604 18.08 -16.36 10.58
CA LEU A 604 17.19 -17.54 10.54
C LEU A 604 17.44 -18.40 9.30
N LEU A 605 18.06 -17.86 8.25
CA LEU A 605 18.47 -18.62 7.07
C LEU A 605 19.84 -19.27 7.28
N VAL A 606 20.84 -18.47 7.68
CA VAL A 606 22.27 -18.84 7.64
C VAL A 606 22.91 -19.07 9.02
N GLY A 607 22.22 -18.75 10.10
CA GLY A 607 22.75 -18.76 11.45
C GLY A 607 23.50 -17.47 11.81
N THR A 608 24.09 -17.44 13.00
CA THR A 608 25.04 -16.40 13.40
C THR A 608 26.42 -17.02 13.61
N PRO A 609 27.51 -16.22 13.64
CA PRO A 609 28.85 -16.74 13.92
C PRO A 609 28.93 -17.56 15.23
N ASP A 610 28.20 -17.13 16.27
CA ASP A 610 28.19 -17.79 17.59
C ASP A 610 27.17 -18.93 17.67
N GLU A 611 26.06 -18.83 16.95
CA GLU A 611 24.98 -19.81 16.91
C GLU A 611 24.64 -20.23 15.46
N PRO A 612 25.48 -21.04 14.78
CA PRO A 612 25.20 -21.46 13.40
C PRO A 612 23.91 -22.28 13.26
N HIS A 613 23.57 -23.04 14.31
CA HIS A 613 22.39 -23.91 14.36
C HIS A 613 21.04 -23.16 14.36
N VAL A 614 21.05 -21.83 14.52
CA VAL A 614 19.85 -20.99 14.34
C VAL A 614 19.42 -20.96 12.87
N GLY A 615 20.36 -21.12 11.93
CA GLY A 615 20.08 -21.11 10.51
C GLY A 615 19.36 -22.37 10.04
N TYR A 616 18.21 -22.22 9.40
CA TYR A 616 17.45 -23.33 8.81
C TYR A 616 18.25 -24.10 7.74
N PHE A 617 19.12 -23.40 7.00
CA PHE A 617 19.94 -23.97 5.93
C PHE A 617 21.37 -24.33 6.33
N ALA A 618 21.80 -24.05 7.56
CA ALA A 618 23.18 -24.24 8.03
C ALA A 618 23.67 -25.71 7.99
N GLY A 619 22.75 -26.69 7.93
CA GLY A 619 23.08 -28.13 7.81
C GLY A 619 22.81 -28.74 6.42
N ALA A 620 22.39 -27.96 5.43
CA ALA A 620 21.91 -28.48 4.14
C ALA A 620 23.02 -28.68 3.08
N GLY A 621 24.29 -28.63 3.48
CA GLY A 621 25.45 -28.76 2.58
C GLY A 621 25.47 -27.64 1.53
N VAL A 622 25.20 -26.40 1.95
CA VAL A 622 25.18 -25.21 1.09
C VAL A 622 26.61 -24.68 0.80
N ASP A 623 27.61 -25.27 1.46
CA ASP A 623 29.07 -25.03 1.30
C ASP A 623 29.56 -25.12 -0.15
#